data_AF-A0A497CCI1-F1
#
_entry.id   AF-A0A497CCI1-F1
#
_cell.length_a   1.000
_cell.length_b   1.000
_cell.length_c   1.000
_cell.angle_alpha   90.00
_cell.angle_beta   90.00
_cell.angle_gamma   90.00
#
_symmetry.space_group_name_H-M   'P 1'
#
loop_
_entity.id
_entity.type
_entity.pdbx_description
1 polymer ?
#
loop_
_entity_poly.entity_id
_entity_poly.type
_entity_poly.pdbx_seq_one_letter_code
_entity_poly.pdbx_strand_id
1 'polypeptide(L)' 'MIKETPPPTARILGIESSCDETAAAVVENGRLILSSAVASQIDLHAQFGGVFPEAASRQHIRDVYPIVEQAL' A
#
# COMPACT_ATOMS: atom_id res chain seq x y z
N MET A 1 -17.29 -19.54 35.60
CA MET A 1 -17.44 -19.52 34.12
C MET A 1 -16.85 -18.21 33.63
N ILE A 2 -15.54 -18.20 33.36
CA ILE A 2 -14.83 -17.00 32.87
C ILE A 2 -15.09 -16.95 31.36
N LYS A 3 -15.78 -15.91 30.87
CA LYS A 3 -15.84 -15.65 29.43
C LYS A 3 -14.53 -14.94 29.08
N GLU A 4 -13.64 -15.62 28.36
CA GLU A 4 -12.48 -14.94 27.78
C GLU A 4 -12.95 -14.04 26.64
N THR A 5 -12.66 -12.75 26.74
CA THR A 5 -12.90 -11.80 25.66
C THR A 5 -11.82 -12.02 24.59
N PRO A 6 -12.17 -12.18 23.30
CA PRO A 6 -11.16 -12.29 22.26
C PRO A 6 -10.25 -11.05 22.27
N PRO A 7 -8.97 -11.21 21.92
CA PRO A 7 -8.04 -10.09 21.88
C PRO A 7 -8.58 -8.99 20.96
N PRO A 8 -8.34 -7.71 21.28
CA PRO A 8 -8.81 -6.61 20.46
C PRO A 8 -8.25 -6.73 19.04
N THR A 9 -9.13 -6.49 18.08
CA THR A 9 -8.79 -6.53 16.66
C THR A 9 -7.80 -5.42 16.31
N ALA A 10 -6.63 -5.78 15.80
CA ALA A 10 -5.65 -4.83 15.29
C ALA A 10 -5.91 -4.58 13.79
N ARG A 11 -6.10 -3.31 13.41
CA ARG A 11 -6.10 -2.87 12.01
C ARG A 11 -4.77 -2.21 11.69
N ILE A 12 -4.11 -2.70 10.65
CA ILE A 12 -2.76 -2.29 10.24
C ILE A 12 -2.88 -1.67 8.85
N LEU A 13 -2.44 -0.41 8.71
CA LEU A 13 -2.24 0.21 7.39
C LEU A 13 -0.83 -0.14 6.91
N GLY A 14 -0.75 -0.99 5.88
CA GLY A 14 0.50 -1.26 5.15
C GLY A 14 0.67 -0.25 4.03
N ILE A 15 1.91 0.19 3.81
CA ILE A 15 2.33 1.03 2.68
C ILE A 15 3.50 0.33 1.99
N GLU A 16 3.45 0.23 0.68
CA GLU A 16 4.53 -0.34 -0.13
C GLU A 16 4.98 0.65 -1.22
N SER A 17 6.28 0.92 -1.27
CA SER A 17 6.91 1.88 -2.19
C SER A 17 8.37 1.52 -2.48
N SER A 18 8.67 0.22 -2.64
CA SER A 18 10.04 -0.26 -2.78
C SER A 18 10.62 -0.12 -4.20
N CYS A 19 9.77 -0.18 -5.23
CA CYS A 19 10.17 -0.18 -6.65
C CYS A 19 9.37 0.83 -7.48
N ASP A 20 8.39 0.37 -8.26
CA ASP A 20 7.62 1.19 -9.22
C ASP A 20 6.10 1.12 -9.00
N GLU A 21 5.66 0.57 -7.88
CA GLU A 21 4.29 0.69 -7.40
C GLU A 21 4.21 1.47 -6.09
N THR A 22 3.13 2.24 -5.94
CA THR A 22 2.72 2.79 -4.65
C THR A 22 1.45 2.06 -4.24
N ALA A 23 1.48 1.33 -3.14
CA ALA A 23 0.31 0.58 -2.66
C ALA A 23 0.01 0.87 -1.19
N ALA A 24 -1.27 0.75 -0.83
CA ALA A 24 -1.72 0.76 0.55
C ALA A 24 -2.76 -0.34 0.77
N ALA A 25 -2.78 -0.92 1.97
CA ALA A 25 -3.75 -1.93 2.35
C ALA A 25 -4.10 -1.85 3.84
N VAL A 26 -5.37 -2.08 4.18
CA VAL A 26 -5.78 -2.29 5.57
C VAL A 26 -5.85 -3.78 5.83
N VAL A 27 -5.09 -4.25 6.82
CA VAL A 27 -5.02 -5.66 7.20
C VAL A 27 -5.47 -5.82 8.65
N GLU A 28 -6.37 -6.77 8.88
CA GLU A 28 -6.83 -7.18 10.19
C GLU A 28 -5.97 -8.32 10.73
N ASN A 29 -5.40 -8.11 11.92
CA ASN A 29 -4.58 -9.08 12.66
C ASN A 29 -3.45 -9.72 11.83
N GLY A 30 -2.93 -8.99 10.83
CA GLY A 30 -1.86 -9.44 9.94
C GLY A 30 -2.24 -10.61 9.02
N ARG A 31 -3.51 -10.98 8.93
CA ARG A 31 -3.96 -12.17 8.18
C ARG A 31 -5.08 -11.92 7.20
N LEU A 32 -5.98 -10.98 7.50
CA LEU A 32 -7.13 -10.69 6.67
C LEU A 32 -6.96 -9.33 6.00
N ILE A 33 -6.90 -9.29 4.67
CA ILE A 33 -6.90 -8.05 3.91
C ILE A 33 -8.34 -7.54 3.86
N LEU A 34 -8.58 -6.34 4.40
CA LEU A 34 -9.88 -5.68 4.39
C LEU A 34 -10.06 -4.81 3.14
N SER A 35 -8.98 -4.18 2.68
CA SER A 35 -8.93 -3.32 1.50
C SER A 35 -7.50 -3.21 0.99
N SER A 36 -7.33 -2.92 -0.30
CA SER A 36 -6.03 -2.64 -0.91
C SER A 36 -6.20 -1.78 -2.16
N ALA A 37 -5.28 -0.86 -2.39
CA ALA A 37 -5.18 -0.06 -3.60
C ALA A 37 -3.72 -0.01 -4.09
N VAL A 38 -3.52 0.04 -5.41
CA VAL A 38 -2.20 0.03 -6.07
C VAL A 38 -2.20 1.04 -7.20
N ALA A 39 -1.20 1.92 -7.23
CA ALA A 39 -0.84 2.74 -8.37
C ALA A 39 0.44 2.19 -9.01
N SER A 40 0.37 1.81 -10.29
CA SER A 40 1.51 1.31 -11.06
C SER A 40 2.15 2.41 -11.90
N GLN A 41 3.48 2.38 -12.02
CA GLN A 41 4.25 3.34 -12.81
C GLN A 41 4.80 2.73 -14.12
N ILE A 42 4.29 1.59 -14.58
CA ILE A 42 4.77 0.90 -15.79
C ILE A 42 4.85 1.85 -16.99
N ASP A 43 3.80 2.64 -17.25
CA ASP A 43 3.76 3.57 -18.37
C ASP A 43 4.78 4.71 -18.26
N LEU A 44 5.07 5.14 -17.02
CA LEU A 44 6.09 6.16 -16.76
C LEU A 44 7.49 5.64 -17.11
N HIS A 45 7.77 4.37 -16.78
CA HIS A 45 9.08 3.75 -16.96
C HIS A 45 9.30 3.14 -18.35
N ALA A 46 8.24 2.91 -19.12
CA ALA A 46 8.29 2.30 -20.45
C ALA A 46 9.28 3.00 -21.41
N GLN A 47 9.37 4.33 -21.35
CA GLN A 47 10.29 5.12 -22.18
C GLN A 47 11.77 4.92 -21.87
N PHE A 48 12.10 4.43 -20.66
CA PHE A 48 13.48 4.22 -20.21
C PHE A 48 13.94 2.77 -20.40
N GLY A 49 13.05 1.86 -20.80
CA GLY A 49 13.35 0.43 -20.93
C GLY A 49 13.59 -0.29 -19.60
N GLY A 50 13.21 0.34 -18.48
CA GLY A 50 13.39 -0.15 -17.11
C GLY A 50 13.05 0.93 -16.09
N VAL A 51 13.05 0.57 -14.81
CA VAL A 51 12.73 1.51 -13.72
C VAL A 51 13.77 2.61 -13.65
N PHE A 52 13.33 3.87 -13.74
CA PHE A 52 14.17 5.03 -13.50
C PHE A 52 14.00 5.53 -12.06
N PRO A 53 14.99 5.32 -11.15
CA PRO A 53 14.78 5.48 -9.72
C PRO A 53 14.31 6.87 -9.27
N GLU A 54 14.83 7.93 -9.90
CA GLU A 54 14.45 9.30 -9.55
C GLU A 54 13.00 9.62 -9.94
N ALA A 55 12.53 9.12 -11.09
CA ALA A 55 11.13 9.27 -11.47
C ALA A 55 10.20 8.47 -10.54
N ALA A 56 10.63 7.26 -10.14
CA ALA A 56 9.86 6.42 -9.22
C ALA A 56 9.66 7.08 -7.86
N SER A 57 10.74 7.59 -7.26
CA SER A 57 10.71 8.35 -6.00
C SER A 57 9.72 9.52 -6.03
N ARG A 58 9.74 10.31 -7.11
CA ARG A 58 8.80 11.44 -7.28
C ARG A 58 7.36 11.00 -7.44
N GLN A 59 7.14 9.87 -8.11
CA GLN A 59 5.81 9.36 -8.35
C GLN A 59 5.21 8.76 -7.07
N HIS A 60 6.01 8.10 -6.22
CA HIS A 60 5.56 7.69 -4.87
C HIS A 60 5.04 8.86 -4.01
N ILE A 61 5.73 10.01 -4.04
CA ILE A 61 5.28 11.21 -3.30
C ILE A 61 3.90 11.70 -3.78
N ARG A 62 3.62 11.56 -5.09
CA ARG A 62 2.32 11.96 -5.67
C ARG A 62 1.22 10.99 -5.34
N ASP A 63 1.55 9.69 -5.30
CA ASP A 63 0.55 8.62 -5.20
C ASP A 63 0.23 8.22 -3.76
N VAL A 64 1.13 8.47 -2.80
CA VAL A 64 0.97 7.97 -1.43
C VAL A 64 -0.34 8.42 -0.76
N TYR A 65 -0.72 9.69 -0.91
CA TYR A 65 -1.96 10.20 -0.32
C TYR A 65 -3.21 9.62 -0.98
N PRO A 66 -3.41 9.71 -2.31
CA PRO A 66 -4.61 9.17 -2.95
C PRO A 66 -4.74 7.65 -2.80
N ILE A 67 -3.63 6.90 -2.74
CA ILE A 67 -3.68 5.45 -2.52
C ILE A 67 -4.05 5.09 -1.09
N VAL A 68 -3.56 5.84 -0.09
CA VAL A 68 -4.03 5.67 1.29
C VAL A 68 -5.52 6.00 1.41
N GLU A 69 -5.99 7.08 0.78
CA GLU A 69 -7.41 7.44 0.78
C GLU A 69 -8.29 6.36 0.13
N GLN A 70 -7.85 5.74 -0.97
CA GLN A 70 -8.57 4.64 -1.62
C GLN A 70 -8.61 3.36 -0.77
N ALA A 71 -7.61 3.15 0.09
CA ALA A 71 -7.54 1.98 0.95
C ALA A 71 -8.33 2.14 2.26
N LEU A 72 -8.64 3.36 2.69
CA LEU A 72 -9.39 3.65 3.93
C LEU A 72 -10.90 3.71 3.70
#